data_AF-A0A7J3WMM3-F1
#
_entry.id   AF-A0A7J3WMM3-F1
#
_cell.length_a   1.000
_cell.length_b   1.000
_cell.length_c   1.000
_cell.angle_alpha   90.00
_cell.angle_beta   90.00
_cell.angle_gamma   90.00
#
_symmetry.space_group_name_H-M   'P 1'
#
loop_
_entity.id
_entity.type
_entity.pdbx_description
1 polymer ?
#
loop_
_entity_poly.entity_id
_entity_poly.type
_entity_poly.pdbx_seq_one_letter_code
_entity_poly.pdbx_strand_id
1 'polypeptide(L)'
;MHNSTFVPGSITAFFAVQDGPSFRGKGSVGASICLSDGVSTTVHARSASHTSFSHRTNGVECSLPVGDHVCQRLLAHLCGPLNVSVTHDTSLPIGAGYGVSGATALGTARCLTPLCNDPPDPLTVALDAEVRTGGGYGDVIAQHEGGVCIRTRPCSTTGIIPIDAHGLNVVSVSFGPLDTGAVLSDDALIRRISSVGSQSLAALTDSPSVECLMSCASHFTRRTGMATERVNKAIRAIDHTHDLPGAMVMLGDGAFTLSDEEGLEPLIEELRPLGGALLVSRIAEVVPCQ
;
A
#
# COMPACT_ATOMS: atom_id res chain seq x y z
N MET A 1 24.63 10.80 -11.62
CA MET A 1 23.78 11.27 -10.50
C MET A 1 23.38 10.09 -9.65
N HIS A 2 23.29 10.29 -8.34
CA HIS A 2 22.79 9.31 -7.38
C HIS A 2 21.70 10.00 -6.57
N ASN A 3 20.52 9.39 -6.49
CA ASN A 3 19.38 9.93 -5.76
C ASN A 3 18.69 8.79 -5.02
N SER A 4 18.21 9.03 -3.82
CA SER A 4 17.47 8.04 -3.03
C SER A 4 16.29 8.65 -2.31
N THR A 5 15.28 7.84 -2.07
CA THR A 5 14.09 8.24 -1.32
C THR A 5 13.52 7.03 -0.60
N PHE A 6 12.74 7.30 0.45
CA PHE A 6 12.00 6.28 1.18
C PHE A 6 10.50 6.52 0.98
N VAL A 7 9.75 5.46 0.75
CA VAL A 7 8.30 5.49 0.70
C VAL A 7 7.76 4.41 1.64
N PRO A 8 6.85 4.76 2.58
CA PRO A 8 6.32 3.78 3.54
C PRO A 8 5.58 2.65 2.83
N GLY A 9 5.57 1.47 3.45
CA GLY A 9 4.60 0.43 3.12
C GLY A 9 3.21 0.86 3.58
N SER A 10 2.18 0.15 3.14
CA SER A 10 0.84 0.38 3.66
C SER A 10 0.01 -0.89 3.70
N ILE A 11 -0.89 -0.98 4.68
CA ILE A 11 -1.93 -2.00 4.74
C ILE A 11 -3.26 -1.31 4.47
N THR A 12 -3.96 -1.74 3.42
CA THR A 12 -5.35 -1.34 3.22
C THR A 12 -6.25 -2.16 4.15
N ALA A 13 -7.04 -1.48 4.98
CA ALA A 13 -7.94 -2.10 5.96
C ALA A 13 -9.27 -2.55 5.31
N PHE A 14 -9.79 -1.71 4.42
CA PHE A 14 -10.92 -1.99 3.55
C PHE A 14 -10.94 -1.01 2.38
N PHE A 15 -11.65 -1.34 1.31
CA PHE A 15 -11.77 -0.46 0.16
C PHE A 15 -13.07 -0.69 -0.63
N ALA A 16 -13.46 0.31 -1.42
CA ALA A 16 -14.44 0.18 -2.48
C ALA A 16 -13.84 0.63 -3.82
N VAL A 17 -14.05 -0.17 -4.86
CA VAL A 17 -13.56 0.13 -6.21
C VAL A 17 -14.42 1.23 -6.81
N GLN A 18 -13.77 2.19 -7.46
CA GLN A 18 -14.38 3.26 -8.21
C GLN A 18 -13.99 3.10 -9.68
N ASP A 19 -14.96 3.05 -10.58
CA ASP A 19 -14.74 2.93 -12.02
C ASP A 19 -15.42 4.06 -12.79
N GLY A 20 -14.91 5.28 -12.56
CA GLY A 20 -15.33 6.46 -13.29
C GLY A 20 -14.72 6.55 -14.70
N PRO A 21 -15.24 7.43 -15.57
CA PRO A 21 -14.81 7.53 -16.97
C PRO A 21 -13.43 8.18 -17.15
N SER A 22 -12.87 8.80 -16.10
CA SER A 22 -11.59 9.52 -16.14
C SER A 22 -10.59 8.92 -15.16
N PHE A 23 -9.30 9.22 -15.34
CA PHE A 23 -8.25 8.83 -14.40
C PHE A 23 -8.58 9.17 -12.94
N ARG A 24 -9.13 10.36 -12.70
CA ARG A 24 -9.52 10.82 -11.34
C ARG A 24 -10.82 10.20 -10.84
N GLY A 25 -11.54 9.46 -11.67
CA GLY A 25 -12.72 8.68 -11.29
C GLY A 25 -12.44 7.19 -11.14
N LYS A 26 -11.27 6.70 -11.62
CA LYS A 26 -10.85 5.31 -11.47
C LYS A 26 -9.98 5.17 -10.23
N GLY A 27 -10.18 4.10 -9.46
CA GLY A 27 -9.30 3.74 -8.36
C GLY A 27 -10.04 3.15 -7.18
N SER A 28 -9.66 3.52 -5.96
CA SER A 28 -10.37 3.09 -4.75
C SER A 28 -10.50 4.19 -3.71
N VAL A 29 -11.56 4.07 -2.92
CA VAL A 29 -11.80 4.78 -1.66
C VAL A 29 -11.75 3.77 -0.52
N GLY A 30 -11.51 4.20 0.72
CA GLY A 30 -11.36 3.28 1.84
C GLY A 30 -10.42 3.80 2.91
N ALA A 31 -9.81 2.92 3.69
CA ALA A 31 -8.86 3.31 4.73
C ALA A 31 -7.58 2.48 4.65
N SER A 32 -6.46 3.13 4.88
CA SER A 32 -5.12 2.52 4.82
C SER A 32 -4.26 3.02 5.98
N ILE A 33 -3.37 2.14 6.45
CA ILE A 33 -2.42 2.40 7.53
C ILE A 33 -1.02 2.35 6.94
N CYS A 34 -0.27 3.44 7.02
CA CYS A 34 1.11 3.49 6.54
C CYS A 34 2.08 2.98 7.61
N LEU A 35 3.03 2.17 7.18
CA LEU A 35 4.02 1.53 8.01
C LEU A 35 5.31 2.35 8.00
N SER A 36 5.98 2.42 9.14
CA SER A 36 7.34 2.98 9.22
C SER A 36 8.37 2.13 8.45
N ASP A 37 8.08 0.85 8.25
CA ASP A 37 8.76 -0.01 7.29
C ASP A 37 8.24 0.26 5.87
N GLY A 38 9.09 0.15 4.86
CA GLY A 38 8.73 0.54 3.50
C GLY A 38 9.73 0.13 2.44
N VAL A 39 9.83 0.93 1.40
CA VAL A 39 10.74 0.73 0.28
C VAL A 39 11.73 1.87 0.21
N SER A 40 13.02 1.54 0.32
CA SER A 40 14.11 2.45 -0.03
C SER A 40 14.38 2.32 -1.53
N THR A 41 14.16 3.40 -2.27
CA THR A 41 14.45 3.44 -3.72
C THR A 41 15.71 4.26 -3.96
N THR A 42 16.61 3.72 -4.77
CA THR A 42 17.87 4.35 -5.15
C THR A 42 18.01 4.34 -6.67
N VAL A 43 18.32 5.49 -7.25
CA VAL A 43 18.59 5.65 -8.68
C VAL A 43 20.05 6.02 -8.90
N HIS A 44 20.72 5.27 -9.77
CA HIS A 44 22.01 5.62 -10.34
C HIS A 44 21.85 5.91 -11.83
N ALA A 45 22.11 7.17 -12.23
CA ALA A 45 22.04 7.59 -13.63
C ALA A 45 23.40 8.07 -14.14
N ARG A 46 23.78 7.63 -15.34
CA ARG A 46 25.00 8.03 -16.04
C ARG A 46 24.68 8.40 -17.49
N SER A 47 25.37 9.40 -18.03
CA SER A 47 25.25 9.75 -19.45
C SER A 47 25.59 8.56 -20.33
N ALA A 48 24.81 8.36 -21.39
CA ALA A 48 24.95 7.25 -22.32
C ALA A 48 24.67 7.69 -23.76
N SER A 49 24.85 6.80 -24.73
CA SER A 49 24.46 7.04 -26.13
C SER A 49 22.96 6.83 -26.37
N HIS A 50 22.33 5.97 -25.57
CA HIS A 50 20.89 5.67 -25.62
C HIS A 50 20.36 5.54 -24.20
N THR A 51 19.08 5.84 -24.00
CA THR A 51 18.44 5.66 -22.70
C THR A 51 18.11 4.19 -22.45
N SER A 52 18.42 3.70 -21.25
CA SER A 52 18.06 2.36 -20.80
C SER A 52 17.75 2.36 -19.31
N PHE A 53 16.77 1.58 -18.90
CA PHE A 53 16.40 1.38 -17.51
C PHE A 53 16.65 -0.07 -17.09
N SER A 54 17.07 -0.28 -15.86
CA SER A 54 17.09 -1.59 -15.21
C SER A 54 16.57 -1.48 -13.79
N HIS A 55 15.89 -2.54 -13.34
CA HIS A 55 15.30 -2.61 -12.01
C HIS A 55 15.90 -3.76 -11.22
N ARG A 56 16.22 -3.49 -9.95
CA ARG A 56 16.61 -4.51 -8.96
C ARG A 56 15.76 -4.37 -7.71
N THR A 57 15.32 -5.48 -7.15
CA THR A 57 14.65 -5.53 -5.86
C THR A 57 15.42 -6.46 -4.94
N ASN A 58 15.83 -5.97 -3.76
CA ASN A 58 16.65 -6.70 -2.79
C ASN A 58 17.90 -7.35 -3.45
N GLY A 59 18.58 -6.59 -4.31
CA GLY A 59 19.77 -7.02 -5.05
C GLY A 59 19.51 -7.90 -6.30
N VAL A 60 18.30 -8.42 -6.48
CA VAL A 60 17.94 -9.30 -7.59
C VAL A 60 17.35 -8.50 -8.75
N GLU A 61 17.84 -8.74 -9.96
CA GLU A 61 17.29 -8.14 -11.18
C GLU A 61 15.89 -8.66 -11.46
N CYS A 62 14.95 -7.75 -11.75
CA CYS A 62 13.54 -8.09 -11.87
C CYS A 62 12.87 -7.31 -13.01
N SER A 63 11.86 -7.92 -13.63
CA SER A 63 10.87 -7.17 -14.39
C SER A 63 9.90 -6.53 -13.40
N LEU A 64 9.66 -5.23 -13.56
CA LEU A 64 8.85 -4.45 -12.65
C LEU A 64 7.91 -3.57 -13.48
N PRO A 65 6.78 -4.10 -13.98
CA PRO A 65 5.91 -3.39 -14.93
C PRO A 65 5.51 -1.99 -14.48
N VAL A 66 5.25 -1.81 -13.17
CA VAL A 66 4.92 -0.49 -12.60
C VAL A 66 6.10 0.48 -12.69
N GLY A 67 7.32 0.02 -12.38
CA GLY A 67 8.54 0.81 -12.48
C GLY A 67 8.88 1.14 -13.94
N ASP A 68 8.74 0.16 -14.83
CA ASP A 68 8.92 0.33 -16.27
C ASP A 68 7.96 1.38 -16.84
N HIS A 69 6.70 1.38 -16.40
CA HIS A 69 5.72 2.40 -16.79
C HIS A 69 6.11 3.79 -16.29
N VAL A 70 6.55 3.93 -15.04
CA VAL A 70 7.07 5.21 -14.51
C VAL A 70 8.24 5.72 -15.35
N CYS A 71 9.22 4.85 -15.63
CA CYS A 71 10.38 5.16 -16.47
C CYS A 71 9.96 5.61 -17.87
N GLN A 72 8.99 4.92 -18.49
CA GLN A 72 8.46 5.26 -19.81
C GLN A 72 7.76 6.63 -19.81
N ARG A 73 6.99 6.95 -18.77
CA ARG A 73 6.27 8.24 -18.67
C ARG A 73 7.23 9.42 -18.52
N LEU A 74 8.38 9.23 -17.88
CA LEU A 74 9.39 10.27 -17.68
C LEU A 74 10.45 10.34 -18.80
N LEU A 75 10.52 9.33 -19.67
CA LEU A 75 11.54 9.22 -20.73
C LEU A 75 11.63 10.47 -21.61
N ALA A 76 10.49 11.04 -22.02
CA ALA A 76 10.45 12.22 -22.89
C ALA A 76 10.90 13.52 -22.19
N HIS A 77 10.99 13.51 -20.87
CA HIS A 77 11.37 14.66 -20.07
C HIS A 77 12.85 14.63 -19.67
N LEU A 78 13.57 13.54 -19.89
CA LEU A 78 14.98 13.44 -19.51
C LEU A 78 15.84 14.49 -20.21
N CYS A 79 16.78 15.10 -19.47
CA CYS A 79 17.69 16.12 -19.99
C CYS A 79 18.70 15.63 -21.03
N GLY A 80 18.72 14.31 -21.30
CA GLY A 80 19.56 13.66 -22.30
C GLY A 80 19.52 12.14 -22.16
N PRO A 81 20.23 11.39 -23.01
CA PRO A 81 20.25 9.94 -22.93
C PRO A 81 21.01 9.43 -21.70
N LEU A 82 20.39 8.52 -20.95
CA LEU A 82 20.91 8.03 -19.66
C LEU A 82 20.84 6.51 -19.54
N ASN A 83 21.90 5.91 -19.01
CA ASN A 83 21.82 4.57 -18.43
C ASN A 83 21.39 4.73 -16.96
N VAL A 84 20.21 4.21 -16.62
CA VAL A 84 19.55 4.38 -15.32
C VAL A 84 19.37 3.00 -14.67
N SER A 85 19.96 2.82 -13.50
CA SER A 85 19.72 1.66 -12.64
C SER A 85 18.86 2.10 -11.46
N VAL A 86 17.72 1.45 -11.28
CA VAL A 86 16.79 1.67 -10.18
C VAL A 86 16.85 0.45 -9.25
N THR A 87 17.16 0.68 -7.97
CA THR A 87 17.23 -0.36 -6.94
C THR A 87 16.17 -0.08 -5.88
N HIS A 88 15.46 -1.12 -5.46
CA HIS A 88 14.48 -1.10 -4.38
C HIS A 88 14.92 -2.07 -3.29
N ASP A 89 14.95 -1.61 -2.04
CA ASP A 89 15.25 -2.44 -0.88
C ASP A 89 14.08 -2.38 0.12
N THR A 90 13.58 -3.55 0.52
CA THR A 90 12.44 -3.67 1.43
C THR A 90 12.47 -4.98 2.23
N SER A 91 12.11 -4.89 3.51
CA SER A 91 11.86 -6.04 4.39
C SER A 91 10.42 -6.55 4.30
N LEU A 92 9.53 -5.81 3.63
CA LEU A 92 8.11 -6.14 3.56
C LEU A 92 7.85 -7.32 2.61
N PRO A 93 6.92 -8.23 2.95
CA PRO A 93 6.54 -9.33 2.07
C PRO A 93 5.95 -8.83 0.75
N ILE A 94 6.67 -9.06 -0.36
CA ILE A 94 6.29 -8.63 -1.71
C ILE A 94 5.03 -9.40 -2.16
N GLY A 95 4.04 -8.66 -2.67
CA GLY A 95 2.78 -9.23 -3.18
C GLY A 95 1.79 -9.66 -2.09
N ALA A 96 2.08 -9.42 -0.81
CA ALA A 96 1.22 -9.83 0.32
C ALA A 96 0.40 -8.68 0.92
N GLY A 97 0.06 -7.66 0.13
CA GLY A 97 -0.84 -6.57 0.55
C GLY A 97 -0.19 -5.45 1.39
N TYR A 98 1.14 -5.33 1.36
CA TYR A 98 1.90 -4.27 2.07
C TYR A 98 2.21 -3.03 1.22
N GLY A 99 1.55 -2.86 0.08
CA GLY A 99 1.70 -1.68 -0.78
C GLY A 99 3.08 -1.50 -1.43
N VAL A 100 3.91 -2.55 -1.52
CA VAL A 100 5.28 -2.47 -2.07
C VAL A 100 5.29 -1.94 -3.51
N SER A 101 4.31 -2.33 -4.35
CA SER A 101 4.19 -1.84 -5.74
C SER A 101 4.03 -0.32 -5.81
N GLY A 102 3.07 0.23 -5.05
CA GLY A 102 2.85 1.67 -4.97
C GLY A 102 4.04 2.42 -4.42
N ALA A 103 4.71 1.87 -3.39
CA ALA A 103 5.89 2.48 -2.79
C ALA A 103 7.05 2.56 -3.78
N THR A 104 7.26 1.48 -4.54
CA THR A 104 8.23 1.40 -5.64
C THR A 104 7.90 2.38 -6.76
N ALA A 105 6.63 2.51 -7.17
CA ALA A 105 6.21 3.44 -8.20
C ALA A 105 6.50 4.90 -7.79
N LEU A 106 6.06 5.29 -6.58
CA LEU A 106 6.25 6.63 -6.05
C LEU A 106 7.72 6.94 -5.80
N GLY A 107 8.48 5.97 -5.26
CA GLY A 107 9.92 6.11 -5.05
C GLY A 107 10.67 6.31 -6.36
N THR A 108 10.35 5.53 -7.39
CA THR A 108 10.94 5.66 -8.73
C THR A 108 10.64 7.02 -9.33
N ALA A 109 9.38 7.47 -9.29
CA ALA A 109 8.96 8.75 -9.84
C ALA A 109 9.69 9.93 -9.13
N ARG A 110 9.71 9.91 -7.79
CA ARG A 110 10.45 10.91 -6.98
C ARG A 110 11.94 10.93 -7.29
N CYS A 111 12.58 9.78 -7.46
CA CYS A 111 14.02 9.72 -7.74
C CYS A 111 14.39 10.14 -9.16
N LEU A 112 13.53 9.90 -10.16
CA LEU A 112 13.78 10.25 -11.56
C LEU A 112 13.41 11.69 -11.91
N THR A 113 12.46 12.29 -11.20
CA THR A 113 11.99 13.67 -11.46
C THR A 113 13.14 14.69 -11.54
N PRO A 114 14.17 14.68 -10.67
CA PRO A 114 15.30 15.61 -10.76
C PRO A 114 16.20 15.44 -11.99
N LEU A 115 16.06 14.34 -12.75
CA LEU A 115 16.79 14.10 -14.01
C LEU A 115 16.06 14.65 -15.24
N CYS A 116 14.88 15.24 -15.02
CA CYS A 116 13.98 15.67 -16.06
C CYS A 116 13.91 17.20 -16.17
N ASN A 117 13.66 17.70 -17.38
CA ASN A 117 13.21 19.06 -17.65
C ASN A 117 11.69 19.08 -17.72
N ASP A 118 11.06 19.95 -16.93
CA ASP A 118 9.60 20.10 -16.85
C ASP A 118 8.85 18.75 -16.71
N PRO A 119 9.19 17.92 -15.70
CA PRO A 119 8.50 16.65 -15.49
C PRO A 119 7.06 16.87 -14.98
N PRO A 120 6.13 15.95 -15.29
CA PRO A 120 4.87 15.87 -14.57
C PRO A 120 5.10 15.60 -13.08
N ASP A 121 4.11 15.93 -12.25
CA ASP A 121 4.14 15.63 -10.81
C ASP A 121 4.41 14.13 -10.54
N PRO A 122 5.42 13.76 -9.72
CA PRO A 122 5.78 12.37 -9.47
C PRO A 122 4.65 11.55 -8.84
N LEU A 123 3.78 12.18 -8.04
CA LEU A 123 2.62 11.48 -7.48
C LEU A 123 1.66 11.06 -8.60
N THR A 124 1.35 11.99 -9.51
CA THR A 124 0.52 11.72 -10.69
C THR A 124 1.10 10.60 -11.57
N VAL A 125 2.43 10.58 -11.77
CA VAL A 125 3.09 9.52 -12.55
C VAL A 125 2.96 8.15 -11.88
N ALA A 126 3.17 8.09 -10.56
CA ALA A 126 3.05 6.85 -9.80
C ALA A 126 1.61 6.30 -9.80
N LEU A 127 0.62 7.19 -9.65
CA LEU A 127 -0.79 6.82 -9.73
C LEU A 127 -1.18 6.32 -11.14
N ASP A 128 -0.70 6.97 -12.21
CA ASP A 128 -0.93 6.52 -13.59
C ASP A 128 -0.32 5.13 -13.84
N ALA A 129 0.86 4.86 -13.28
CA ALA A 129 1.48 3.54 -13.36
C ALA A 129 0.62 2.47 -12.69
N GLU A 130 0.23 2.65 -11.43
CA GLU A 130 -0.59 1.69 -10.69
C GLU A 130 -1.93 1.41 -11.39
N VAL A 131 -2.61 2.45 -11.88
CA VAL A 131 -3.89 2.29 -12.60
C VAL A 131 -3.72 1.50 -13.90
N ARG A 132 -2.64 1.73 -14.65
CA ARG A 132 -2.44 1.10 -15.96
C ARG A 132 -1.87 -0.30 -15.90
N THR A 133 -1.12 -0.63 -14.84
CA THR A 133 -0.55 -1.96 -14.65
C THR A 133 -1.44 -2.87 -13.79
N GLY A 134 -2.63 -2.42 -13.39
CA GLY A 134 -3.56 -3.19 -12.57
C GLY A 134 -3.10 -3.39 -11.12
N GLY A 135 -2.35 -2.42 -10.58
CA GLY A 135 -1.84 -2.42 -9.21
C GLY A 135 -2.88 -2.02 -8.15
N GLY A 136 -2.38 -1.61 -6.99
CA GLY A 136 -3.10 -1.07 -5.85
C GLY A 136 -3.50 0.39 -6.03
N TYR A 137 -4.75 0.62 -6.43
CA TYR A 137 -5.35 1.93 -6.68
C TYR A 137 -5.32 2.95 -5.52
N GLY A 138 -5.02 2.50 -4.30
CA GLY A 138 -5.12 3.29 -3.07
C GLY A 138 -3.81 3.55 -2.33
N ASP A 139 -2.80 2.73 -2.57
CA ASP A 139 -1.60 2.69 -1.72
C ASP A 139 -0.75 3.93 -1.95
N VAL A 140 -0.57 4.36 -3.21
CA VAL A 140 0.26 5.53 -3.55
C VAL A 140 -0.20 6.82 -2.86
N ILE A 141 -1.53 7.03 -2.77
CA ILE A 141 -2.07 8.19 -2.04
C ILE A 141 -1.76 8.05 -0.55
N ALA A 142 -2.11 6.90 0.05
CA ALA A 142 -1.84 6.67 1.47
C ALA A 142 -0.36 6.88 1.81
N GLN A 143 0.54 6.33 0.99
CA GLN A 143 1.98 6.41 1.17
C GLN A 143 2.56 7.80 0.94
N HIS A 144 1.89 8.63 0.12
CA HIS A 144 2.23 10.03 -0.03
C HIS A 144 1.89 10.83 1.23
N GLU A 145 0.73 10.55 1.84
CA GLU A 145 0.20 11.26 3.01
C GLU A 145 0.78 10.76 4.34
N GLY A 146 1.13 9.47 4.46
CA GLY A 146 1.55 8.85 5.72
C GLY A 146 0.40 8.63 6.71
N GLY A 147 0.74 8.16 7.93
CA GLY A 147 -0.23 7.94 9.01
C GLY A 147 -1.33 6.93 8.69
N VAL A 148 -2.46 7.09 9.38
CA VAL A 148 -3.70 6.38 9.11
C VAL A 148 -4.63 7.32 8.36
N CYS A 149 -5.06 6.94 7.15
CA CYS A 149 -5.80 7.84 6.27
C CYS A 149 -7.09 7.19 5.76
N ILE A 150 -8.17 7.96 5.78
CA ILE A 150 -9.42 7.65 5.11
C ILE A 150 -9.42 8.40 3.76
N ARG A 151 -9.56 7.65 2.68
CA ARG A 151 -9.62 8.14 1.29
C ARG A 151 -11.08 8.20 0.86
N THR A 152 -11.63 9.40 0.71
CA THR A 152 -13.02 9.62 0.26
C THR A 152 -13.14 9.89 -1.25
N ARG A 153 -12.02 10.10 -1.93
CA ARG A 153 -11.95 10.31 -3.38
C ARG A 153 -10.87 9.41 -4.00
N PRO A 154 -11.12 8.79 -5.16
CA PRO A 154 -10.10 7.98 -5.83
C PRO A 154 -8.99 8.88 -6.42
N CYS A 155 -7.76 8.37 -6.39
CA CYS A 155 -6.57 9.00 -7.01
C CYS A 155 -6.42 10.51 -6.71
N SER A 156 -6.71 10.93 -5.47
CA SER A 156 -6.62 12.32 -5.07
C SER A 156 -6.14 12.48 -3.63
N THR A 157 -5.28 13.47 -3.42
CA THR A 157 -4.90 13.99 -2.09
C THR A 157 -5.99 14.89 -1.49
N THR A 158 -7.05 15.21 -2.25
CA THR A 158 -8.23 15.88 -1.70
C THR A 158 -9.20 14.84 -1.14
N GLY A 159 -9.81 15.13 0.01
CA GLY A 159 -10.71 14.18 0.67
C GLY A 159 -9.99 13.09 1.47
N ILE A 160 -8.82 13.44 2.02
CA ILE A 160 -8.11 12.64 3.01
C ILE A 160 -8.54 13.08 4.40
N ILE A 161 -8.96 12.14 5.24
CA ILE A 161 -9.29 12.38 6.65
C ILE A 161 -8.31 11.56 7.49
N PRO A 162 -7.45 12.18 8.29
CA PRO A 162 -6.51 11.46 9.15
C PRO A 162 -7.25 10.86 10.35
N ILE A 163 -6.76 9.73 10.84
CA ILE A 163 -7.12 9.15 12.13
C ILE A 163 -5.90 9.25 13.04
N ASP A 164 -6.08 9.82 14.24
CA ASP A 164 -5.02 9.81 15.24
C ASP A 164 -4.83 8.38 15.77
N ALA A 165 -3.64 7.84 15.53
CA ALA A 165 -3.22 6.52 15.97
C ALA A 165 -1.83 6.60 16.63
N HIS A 166 -1.50 7.76 17.21
CA HIS A 166 -0.23 7.97 17.89
C HIS A 166 0.00 6.93 19.00
N GLY A 167 1.22 6.40 19.09
CA GLY A 167 1.59 5.39 20.09
C GLY A 167 1.16 3.96 19.74
N LEU A 168 0.47 3.76 18.61
CA LEU A 168 0.10 2.43 18.14
C LEU A 168 1.10 1.87 17.13
N ASN A 169 1.16 0.55 17.09
CA ASN A 169 1.92 -0.27 16.19
C ASN A 169 0.97 -1.16 15.40
N VAL A 170 1.33 -1.42 14.14
CA VAL A 170 0.74 -2.51 13.36
C VAL A 170 1.41 -3.81 13.78
N VAL A 171 0.59 -4.80 14.14
CA VAL A 171 1.02 -6.18 14.32
C VAL A 171 0.35 -7.01 13.24
N SER A 172 1.13 -7.63 12.37
CA SER A 172 0.59 -8.45 11.28
C SER A 172 1.35 -9.75 11.07
N VAL A 173 0.64 -10.74 10.53
CA VAL A 173 1.23 -12.00 10.07
C VAL A 173 0.89 -12.21 8.60
N SER A 174 1.91 -12.48 7.79
CA SER A 174 1.80 -12.75 6.36
C SER A 174 2.11 -14.20 6.05
N PHE A 175 1.17 -14.89 5.42
CA PHE A 175 1.34 -16.25 4.91
C PHE A 175 1.70 -16.30 3.43
N GLY A 176 1.77 -15.14 2.76
CA GLY A 176 2.21 -15.02 1.37
C GLY A 176 1.30 -14.16 0.51
N PRO A 177 1.59 -14.11 -0.81
CA PRO A 177 0.78 -13.36 -1.76
C PRO A 177 -0.58 -14.02 -2.01
N LEU A 178 -1.57 -13.21 -2.38
CA LEU A 178 -2.81 -13.67 -2.99
C LEU A 178 -2.81 -13.35 -4.49
N ASP A 179 -3.53 -14.14 -5.27
CA ASP A 179 -3.81 -13.82 -6.67
C ASP A 179 -4.82 -12.66 -6.73
N THR A 180 -4.29 -11.45 -6.75
CA THR A 180 -5.08 -10.21 -6.85
C THR A 180 -5.79 -10.12 -8.20
N GLY A 181 -5.23 -10.68 -9.26
CA GLY A 181 -5.84 -10.73 -10.58
C GLY A 181 -7.12 -11.59 -10.59
N ALA A 182 -7.11 -12.72 -9.90
CA ALA A 182 -8.31 -13.55 -9.72
C ALA A 182 -9.41 -12.81 -8.94
N VAL A 183 -9.06 -12.04 -7.91
CA VAL A 183 -10.02 -11.22 -7.15
C VAL A 183 -10.61 -10.11 -8.02
N LEU A 184 -9.77 -9.41 -8.79
CA LEU A 184 -10.18 -8.27 -9.62
C LEU A 184 -10.97 -8.67 -10.88
N SER A 185 -10.91 -9.94 -11.29
CA SER A 185 -11.65 -10.48 -12.44
C SER A 185 -13.01 -11.10 -12.07
N ASP A 186 -13.32 -11.24 -10.78
CA ASP A 186 -14.63 -11.70 -10.31
C ASP A 186 -15.56 -10.50 -10.05
N ASP A 187 -16.41 -10.21 -11.04
CA ASP A 187 -17.40 -9.13 -10.97
C ASP A 187 -18.35 -9.24 -9.76
N ALA A 188 -18.71 -10.46 -9.34
CA ALA A 188 -19.60 -10.66 -8.21
C ALA A 188 -18.89 -10.34 -6.89
N LEU A 189 -17.64 -10.77 -6.75
CA LEU A 189 -16.78 -10.42 -5.63
C LEU A 189 -16.52 -8.91 -5.59
N ILE A 190 -16.23 -8.26 -6.73
CA ILE A 190 -15.97 -6.82 -6.81
C ILE A 190 -17.20 -5.99 -6.42
N ARG A 191 -18.41 -6.40 -6.84
CA ARG A 191 -19.66 -5.76 -6.39
C ARG A 191 -19.84 -5.88 -4.88
N ARG A 192 -19.56 -7.05 -4.31
CA ARG A 192 -19.64 -7.28 -2.86
C ARG A 192 -18.62 -6.45 -2.10
N ILE A 193 -17.36 -6.47 -2.54
CA ILE A 193 -16.26 -5.62 -2.03
C ILE A 193 -16.70 -4.16 -2.01
N SER A 194 -17.17 -3.65 -3.15
CA SER A 194 -17.50 -2.23 -3.27
C SER A 194 -18.71 -1.82 -2.43
N SER A 195 -19.72 -2.69 -2.32
CA SER A 195 -20.88 -2.47 -1.45
C SER A 195 -20.50 -2.42 0.03
N VAL A 196 -19.76 -3.43 0.51
CA VAL A 196 -19.33 -3.50 1.92
C VAL A 196 -18.34 -2.39 2.23
N GLY A 197 -17.39 -2.11 1.33
CA GLY A 197 -16.41 -1.04 1.47
C GLY A 197 -17.04 0.35 1.56
N SER A 198 -18.10 0.60 0.77
CA SER A 198 -18.83 1.88 0.85
C SER A 198 -19.58 2.04 2.16
N GLN A 199 -20.13 0.95 2.71
CA GLN A 199 -20.77 0.96 4.03
C GLN A 199 -19.74 1.22 5.15
N SER A 200 -18.60 0.52 5.12
CA SER A 200 -17.50 0.73 6.06
C SER A 200 -16.94 2.15 5.97
N LEU A 201 -16.82 2.71 4.76
CA LEU A 201 -16.36 4.09 4.55
C LEU A 201 -17.34 5.10 5.15
N ALA A 202 -18.64 4.92 4.95
CA ALA A 202 -19.65 5.80 5.52
C ALA A 202 -19.61 5.79 7.05
N ALA A 203 -19.52 4.61 7.67
CA ALA A 203 -19.43 4.47 9.12
C ALA A 203 -18.15 5.12 9.68
N LEU A 204 -16.99 4.87 9.04
CA LEU A 204 -15.72 5.43 9.51
C LEU A 204 -15.63 6.95 9.31
N THR A 205 -16.26 7.49 8.26
CA THR A 205 -16.29 8.93 8.01
C THR A 205 -17.18 9.66 9.02
N ASP A 206 -18.25 9.02 9.48
CA ASP A 206 -19.17 9.57 10.49
C ASP A 206 -18.51 9.64 11.89
N SER A 207 -17.69 8.64 12.23
CA SER A 207 -16.97 8.60 13.51
C SER A 207 -15.51 8.13 13.33
N PRO A 208 -14.60 9.02 12.85
CA PRO A 208 -13.20 8.66 12.62
C PRO A 208 -12.47 8.33 13.92
N SER A 209 -12.18 7.05 14.15
CA SER A 209 -11.37 6.56 15.26
C SER A 209 -10.68 5.25 14.91
N VAL A 210 -9.67 4.87 15.70
CA VAL A 210 -8.97 3.58 15.56
C VAL A 210 -9.91 2.40 15.77
N GLU A 211 -10.78 2.47 16.77
CA GLU A 211 -11.75 1.43 17.10
C GLU A 211 -12.76 1.26 15.96
N CYS A 212 -13.23 2.38 15.40
CA CYS A 212 -14.13 2.35 14.25
C CYS A 212 -13.44 1.79 13.00
N LEU A 213 -12.17 2.17 12.76
CA LEU A 213 -11.36 1.63 11.66
C LEU A 213 -11.23 0.11 11.75
N MET A 214 -10.81 -0.40 12.92
CA MET A 214 -10.60 -1.84 13.11
C MET A 214 -11.92 -2.61 13.06
N SER A 215 -13.00 -2.05 13.62
CA SER A 215 -14.35 -2.62 13.50
C SER A 215 -14.80 -2.70 12.03
N CYS A 216 -14.58 -1.64 11.26
CA CYS A 216 -14.89 -1.58 9.82
C CYS A 216 -14.04 -2.57 9.01
N ALA A 217 -12.76 -2.75 9.35
CA ALA A 217 -11.85 -3.69 8.72
C ALA A 217 -12.24 -5.15 8.99
N SER A 218 -12.59 -5.48 10.24
CA SER A 218 -13.07 -6.80 10.62
C SER A 218 -14.42 -7.12 9.98
N HIS A 219 -15.35 -6.16 10.00
CA HIS A 219 -16.63 -6.26 9.28
C HIS A 219 -16.40 -6.52 7.79
N PHE A 220 -15.54 -5.74 7.15
CA PHE A 220 -15.23 -5.91 5.73
C PHE A 220 -14.69 -7.31 5.44
N THR A 221 -13.69 -7.76 6.21
CA THR A 221 -13.09 -9.09 6.09
C THR A 221 -14.13 -10.20 6.16
N ARG A 222 -15.03 -10.15 7.15
CA ARG A 222 -16.07 -11.18 7.35
C ARG A 222 -17.12 -11.16 6.23
N ARG A 223 -17.50 -9.99 5.73
CA ARG A 223 -18.59 -9.84 4.75
C ARG A 223 -18.14 -10.08 3.31
N THR A 224 -16.88 -9.82 2.97
CA THR A 224 -16.35 -10.13 1.63
C THR A 224 -16.00 -11.60 1.48
N GLY A 225 -15.76 -12.33 2.58
CA GLY A 225 -15.42 -13.76 2.54
C GLY A 225 -14.08 -14.04 1.85
N MET A 226 -13.17 -13.07 1.82
CA MET A 226 -11.84 -13.18 1.20
C MET A 226 -10.83 -13.91 2.11
N ALA A 227 -11.10 -13.96 3.41
CA ALA A 227 -10.20 -14.56 4.39
C ALA A 227 -10.08 -16.08 4.19
N THR A 228 -8.85 -16.54 3.96
CA THR A 228 -8.49 -17.96 3.95
C THR A 228 -8.65 -18.59 5.33
N GLU A 229 -8.57 -19.92 5.43
CA GLU A 229 -8.63 -20.61 6.73
C GLU A 229 -7.52 -20.14 7.70
N ARG A 230 -6.30 -19.94 7.19
CA ARG A 230 -5.17 -19.47 7.99
C ARG A 230 -5.32 -18.02 8.44
N VAL A 231 -5.86 -17.15 7.58
CA VAL A 231 -6.22 -15.77 7.96
C VAL A 231 -7.28 -15.78 9.04
N ASN A 232 -8.34 -16.58 8.90
CA ASN A 232 -9.37 -16.72 9.93
C ASN A 232 -8.81 -17.26 11.25
N LYS A 233 -7.82 -18.16 11.20
CA LYS A 233 -7.13 -18.66 12.41
C LYS A 233 -6.33 -17.54 13.09
N ALA A 234 -5.60 -16.73 12.33
CA ALA A 234 -4.87 -15.58 12.86
C ALA A 234 -5.81 -14.51 13.44
N ILE A 235 -6.92 -14.21 12.77
CA ILE A 235 -7.93 -13.27 13.29
C ILE A 235 -8.52 -13.77 14.62
N ARG A 236 -8.82 -15.08 14.74
CA ARG A 236 -9.28 -15.63 16.02
C ARG A 236 -8.23 -15.53 17.13
N ALA A 237 -6.95 -15.72 16.81
CA ALA A 237 -5.88 -15.56 17.77
C ALA A 237 -5.78 -14.10 18.25
N ILE A 238 -5.90 -13.13 17.34
CA ILE A 238 -5.97 -11.70 17.67
C ILE A 238 -7.19 -11.40 18.56
N ASP A 239 -8.39 -11.80 18.12
CA ASP A 239 -9.66 -11.52 18.80
C ASP A 239 -9.72 -12.10 20.22
N HIS A 240 -8.94 -13.15 20.52
CA HIS A 240 -8.86 -13.74 21.87
C HIS A 240 -7.86 -13.03 22.79
N THR A 241 -6.91 -12.29 22.23
CA THR A 241 -5.74 -11.78 22.95
C THR A 241 -5.75 -10.26 23.10
N HIS A 242 -6.53 -9.57 22.26
CA HIS A 242 -6.47 -8.11 22.15
C HIS A 242 -7.86 -7.51 21.92
N ASP A 243 -8.09 -6.31 22.45
CA ASP A 243 -9.40 -5.64 22.42
C ASP A 243 -9.78 -5.15 21.01
N LEU A 244 -8.81 -4.66 20.25
CA LEU A 244 -9.03 -4.32 18.83
C LEU A 244 -9.11 -5.58 17.97
N PRO A 245 -10.17 -5.75 17.16
CA PRO A 245 -10.40 -6.97 16.41
C PRO A 245 -9.38 -7.17 15.30
N GLY A 246 -9.10 -8.44 14.99
CA GLY A 246 -8.30 -8.80 13.84
C GLY A 246 -9.04 -8.55 12.52
N ALA A 247 -8.28 -8.15 11.50
CA ALA A 247 -8.75 -8.01 10.13
C ALA A 247 -7.75 -8.63 9.15
N MET A 248 -8.20 -8.93 7.93
CA MET A 248 -7.33 -9.41 6.86
C MET A 248 -6.51 -8.25 6.29
N VAL A 249 -5.24 -8.48 5.97
CA VAL A 249 -4.44 -7.57 5.13
C VAL A 249 -5.03 -7.62 3.72
N MET A 250 -5.64 -6.53 3.25
CA MET A 250 -6.36 -6.57 1.98
C MET A 250 -5.45 -6.94 0.82
N LEU A 251 -5.90 -7.91 0.01
CA LEU A 251 -5.17 -8.46 -1.13
C LEU A 251 -3.85 -9.19 -0.75
N GLY A 252 -3.71 -9.62 0.50
CA GLY A 252 -2.65 -10.52 0.97
C GLY A 252 -3.19 -11.68 1.80
N ASP A 253 -2.48 -12.81 1.84
CA ASP A 253 -2.86 -13.94 2.68
C ASP A 253 -2.31 -13.66 4.09
N GLY A 254 -2.92 -12.74 4.81
CA GLY A 254 -2.42 -12.29 6.12
C GLY A 254 -3.49 -11.61 6.97
N ALA A 255 -3.20 -11.44 8.25
CA ALA A 255 -4.05 -10.74 9.20
C ALA A 255 -3.26 -9.67 9.94
N PHE A 256 -3.94 -8.63 10.40
CA PHE A 256 -3.35 -7.55 11.18
C PHE A 256 -4.30 -7.05 12.27
N THR A 257 -3.71 -6.38 13.27
CA THR A 257 -4.39 -5.49 14.22
C THR A 257 -3.48 -4.31 14.57
N LEU A 258 -4.01 -3.40 15.39
CA LEU A 258 -3.25 -2.31 16.00
C LEU A 258 -3.12 -2.56 17.50
N SER A 259 -1.97 -2.22 18.07
CA SER A 259 -1.69 -2.38 19.50
C SER A 259 -0.73 -1.30 19.97
N ASP A 260 -0.88 -0.86 21.22
CA ASP A 260 0.18 -0.14 21.91
C ASP A 260 1.35 -1.08 22.26
N GLU A 261 2.38 -0.57 22.95
CA GLU A 261 3.54 -1.37 23.35
C GLU A 261 3.20 -2.52 24.30
N GLU A 262 2.20 -2.35 25.18
CA GLU A 262 1.83 -3.34 26.19
C GLU A 262 1.16 -4.57 25.55
N GLY A 263 0.36 -4.38 24.50
CA GLY A 263 -0.30 -5.49 23.79
C GLY A 263 0.58 -6.26 22.79
N LEU A 264 1.82 -5.82 22.53
CA LEU A 264 2.68 -6.43 21.50
C LEU A 264 3.09 -7.87 21.83
N GLU A 265 3.63 -8.09 23.02
CA GLU A 265 4.21 -9.39 23.39
C GLU A 265 3.16 -10.52 23.35
N PRO A 266 1.96 -10.37 23.94
CA PRO A 266 0.90 -11.38 23.85
C PRO A 266 0.48 -11.69 22.40
N LEU A 267 0.34 -10.66 21.55
CA LEU A 267 -0.01 -10.84 20.14
C LEU A 267 1.08 -11.60 19.37
N ILE A 268 2.34 -11.27 19.61
CA ILE A 268 3.49 -11.93 18.98
C ILE A 268 3.54 -13.41 19.36
N GLU A 269 3.32 -13.74 20.64
CA GLU A 269 3.34 -15.12 21.14
C GLU A 269 2.25 -15.98 20.51
N GLU A 270 1.05 -15.43 20.32
CA GLU A 270 -0.08 -16.14 19.71
C GLU A 270 0.04 -16.28 18.19
N LEU A 271 0.61 -15.29 17.51
CA LEU A 271 0.74 -15.31 16.05
C LEU A 271 1.96 -16.11 15.56
N ARG A 272 3.07 -16.13 16.31
CA ARG A 272 4.32 -16.79 15.90
C ARG A 272 4.15 -18.29 15.57
N PRO A 273 3.40 -19.10 16.35
CA PRO A 273 3.19 -20.52 16.05
C PRO A 273 2.39 -20.80 14.77
N LEU A 274 1.76 -19.77 14.17
CA LEU A 274 0.96 -19.92 12.95
C LEU A 274 1.82 -20.06 11.68
N GLY A 275 3.13 -19.83 11.76
CA GLY A 275 4.09 -20.12 10.68
C GLY A 275 4.12 -19.11 9.53
N GLY A 276 3.62 -17.89 9.74
CA GLY A 276 3.75 -16.77 8.78
C GLY A 276 4.89 -15.82 9.14
N ALA A 277 5.23 -14.92 8.22
CA ALA A 277 6.14 -13.81 8.47
C ALA A 277 5.44 -12.79 9.38
N LEU A 278 5.89 -12.72 10.63
CA LEU A 278 5.40 -11.77 11.62
C LEU A 278 6.09 -10.41 11.42
N LEU A 279 5.30 -9.35 11.38
CA LEU A 279 5.74 -7.97 11.25
C LEU A 279 5.15 -7.15 12.39
N VAL A 280 6.00 -6.38 13.05
CA VAL A 280 5.61 -5.32 13.98
C VAL A 280 6.22 -4.03 13.46
N SER A 281 5.38 -3.06 13.12
CA SER A 281 5.82 -1.78 12.56
C SER A 281 5.12 -0.64 13.25
N ARG A 282 5.87 0.42 13.57
CA ARG A 282 5.25 1.69 13.96
C ARG A 282 4.45 2.25 12.79
N ILE A 283 3.43 3.03 13.08
CA ILE A 283 2.71 3.79 12.05
C ILE A 283 3.62 4.92 11.55
N ALA A 284 3.75 5.09 10.23
CA ALA A 284 4.53 6.17 9.64
C ALA A 284 3.93 7.54 10.01
N GLU A 285 4.78 8.53 10.22
CA GLU A 285 4.31 9.90 10.45
C GLU A 285 3.50 10.42 9.26
N VAL A 286 2.52 11.29 9.54
CA VAL A 286 1.82 12.04 8.51
C VAL A 286 2.82 13.00 7.87
N VAL A 287 2.97 12.93 6.55
CA VAL A 287 3.72 13.93 5.80
C VAL A 287 2.87 15.19 5.80
N PRO A 288 3.34 16.31 6.41
CA PRO A 288 2.55 17.54 6.40
C PRO A 288 2.27 17.95 4.95
N CYS A 289 1.02 18.28 4.64
CA CYS A 289 0.68 18.92 3.36
C CYS A 289 1.62 20.12 3.13
N GLN A 290 2.40 20.06 2.05
CA GLN A 290 3.25 21.17 1.60
C GLN A 290 2.42 22.27 0.95
#